data_AF-A0AB74M8R4-F1
#
_entry.id   AF-A0AB74M8R4-F1
#
_cell.length_a   1.000
_cell.length_b   1.000
_cell.length_c   1.000
_cell.angle_alpha   90.00
_cell.angle_beta   90.00
_cell.angle_gamma   90.00
#
_symmetry.space_group_name_H-M   'P 1'
#
loop_
_entity.id
_entity.type
_entity.pdbx_description
1 polymer ?
#
loop_
_entity_poly.entity_id
_entity_poly.type
_entity_poly.pdbx_seq_one_letter_code
_entity_poly.pdbx_strand_id
1 'polypeptide(L)'
;MILRQCAGTMRVESIGYLIGRSESAVRTKARELGISMILRGDFHPSAKYSQRDIELARQLHQRGVPRREIAEKFGMKLGAVNNYVYFDRRVQE
;
A
#
# COMPACT_ATOMS: atom_id res chain seq x y z
N MET A 1 11.01 -8.50 17.40
CA MET A 1 10.71 -9.73 16.64
C MET A 1 10.39 -9.35 15.20
N ILE A 2 10.99 -10.04 14.23
CA ILE A 2 10.89 -9.75 12.80
C ILE A 2 9.43 -9.71 12.27
N LEU A 3 8.54 -10.57 12.79
CA LEU A 3 7.15 -10.65 12.33
C LEU A 3 6.37 -9.35 12.51
N ARG A 4 6.59 -8.63 13.62
CA ARG A 4 5.94 -7.32 13.84
C ARG A 4 6.49 -6.24 12.91
N GLN A 5 7.76 -6.33 12.52
CA GLN A 5 8.39 -5.37 11.63
C GLN A 5 7.96 -5.57 10.17
N CYS A 6 7.68 -6.81 9.78
CA CYS A 6 7.28 -7.18 8.43
C CYS A 6 5.75 -7.23 8.22
N ALA A 7 4.96 -7.20 9.31
CA ALA A 7 3.51 -7.20 9.24
C ALA A 7 3.00 -5.99 8.44
N GLY A 8 2.09 -6.22 7.49
CA GLY A 8 1.53 -5.16 6.66
C GLY A 8 2.36 -4.77 5.43
N THR A 9 3.64 -5.16 5.35
CA THR A 9 4.54 -4.68 4.30
C THR A 9 5.24 -5.80 3.52
N MET A 10 5.31 -7.02 4.06
CA MET A 10 6.04 -8.12 3.43
C MET A 10 5.25 -9.42 3.44
N ARG A 11 5.35 -10.19 2.35
CA ARG A 11 4.71 -11.50 2.22
C ARG A 11 5.36 -12.50 3.19
N VAL A 12 4.52 -13.40 3.71
CA VAL A 12 4.92 -14.45 4.66
C VAL A 12 6.03 -15.34 4.08
N GLU A 13 5.95 -15.64 2.78
CA GLU A 13 6.97 -16.40 2.05
C GLU A 13 8.35 -15.71 2.08
N SER A 14 8.39 -14.41 1.75
CA SER A 14 9.62 -13.63 1.76
C SER A 14 10.23 -13.52 3.16
N ILE A 15 9.38 -13.40 4.19
CA ILE A 15 9.84 -13.43 5.58
C ILE A 15 10.46 -14.78 5.91
N GLY A 16 9.82 -15.88 5.51
CA GLY A 16 10.34 -17.24 5.69
C GLY A 16 11.72 -17.40 5.05
N TYR A 17 11.87 -16.97 3.80
CA TYR A 17 13.16 -16.95 3.10
C TYR A 17 14.23 -16.16 3.88
N LEU A 18 13.91 -14.95 4.35
CA LEU A 18 14.83 -14.09 5.09
C LEU A 18 15.31 -14.70 6.41
N ILE A 19 14.50 -15.52 7.08
CA ILE A 19 14.82 -16.10 8.39
C ILE A 19 15.13 -17.60 8.35
N GLY A 20 15.21 -18.20 7.15
CA GLY A 20 15.46 -19.63 6.97
C GLY A 20 14.34 -20.52 7.52
N ARG A 21 13.09 -20.12 7.39
CA ARG A 21 11.90 -20.86 7.85
C ARG A 21 10.89 -21.05 6.72
N SER A 22 10.07 -22.09 6.84
CA SER A 22 8.94 -22.28 5.92
C SER A 22 7.87 -21.22 6.13
N GLU A 23 7.12 -20.90 5.07
CA GLU A 23 5.96 -20.00 5.15
C GLU A 23 4.95 -20.48 6.21
N SER A 24 4.72 -21.79 6.29
CA SER A 24 3.81 -22.40 7.27
C SER A 24 4.23 -22.12 8.71
N ALA A 25 5.52 -22.22 9.03
CA ALA A 25 6.05 -21.92 10.36
C ALA A 25 5.88 -20.44 10.71
N VAL A 26 6.12 -19.54 9.75
CA VAL A 26 5.92 -18.10 9.93
C VAL A 26 4.44 -17.78 10.19
N ARG A 27 3.52 -18.38 9.43
CA ARG A 27 2.07 -18.18 9.57
C ARG A 27 1.55 -18.69 10.90
N THR A 28 1.94 -19.89 11.32
CA THR A 28 1.59 -20.45 12.62
C THR A 28 2.08 -19.52 13.72
N LYS A 29 3.33 -19.06 13.65
CA LYS A 29 3.88 -18.18 14.68
C LYS A 29 3.20 -16.83 14.73
N ALA A 30 2.88 -16.23 13.58
CA ALA A 30 2.12 -14.98 13.53
C ALA A 30 0.73 -15.13 14.16
N ARG A 31 0.04 -16.25 13.91
CA ARG A 31 -1.28 -16.55 14.49
C ARG A 31 -1.23 -16.73 16.00
N GLU A 32 -0.26 -17.48 16.52
CA GLU A 32 -0.03 -17.63 17.98
C GLU A 32 0.15 -16.27 18.67
N LEU A 33 0.82 -15.34 17.99
CA LEU A 33 1.13 -14.01 18.52
C LEU A 33 0.03 -12.97 18.23
N GLY A 34 -1.07 -13.36 17.57
CA GLY A 34 -2.15 -12.44 17.19
C GLY A 34 -1.73 -11.37 16.17
N ILE A 35 -0.68 -11.61 15.38
CA ILE A 35 -0.17 -10.65 14.40
C ILE A 35 -0.83 -10.91 13.04
N SER A 36 -1.58 -9.93 12.54
CA SER A 36 -2.13 -9.99 11.18
C SER A 36 -1.04 -9.74 10.14
N MET A 37 -0.90 -10.68 9.20
CA MET A 37 0.06 -10.61 8.09
C MET A 37 -0.58 -10.08 6.79
N ILE A 38 -1.79 -9.53 6.86
CA ILE A 38 -2.46 -8.91 5.71
C ILE A 38 -1.65 -7.66 5.29
N LEU A 39 -1.28 -7.59 4.02
CA LEU A 39 -0.57 -6.44 3.46
C LEU A 39 -1.47 -5.20 3.42
N ARG A 40 -0.91 -4.01 3.64
CA ARG A 40 -1.62 -2.74 3.76
C ARG A 40 -0.96 -1.65 2.92
N GLY A 41 -1.71 -0.57 2.66
CA GLY A 41 -1.22 0.58 1.90
C GLY A 41 -0.67 0.15 0.54
N ASP A 42 0.55 0.60 0.24
CA ASP A 42 1.26 0.33 -1.03
C ASP A 42 1.58 -1.15 -1.24
N PHE A 43 1.62 -1.95 -0.18
CA PHE A 43 1.88 -3.39 -0.26
C PHE A 43 0.60 -4.20 -0.47
N HIS A 44 -0.59 -3.58 -0.36
CA HIS A 44 -1.85 -4.27 -0.54
C HIS A 44 -1.96 -4.79 -1.99
N PRO A 45 -2.43 -6.03 -2.24
CA PRO A 45 -2.47 -6.62 -3.59
C PRO A 45 -3.34 -5.84 -4.59
N SER A 46 -4.31 -5.08 -4.09
CA SER A 46 -5.17 -4.20 -4.90
C SER A 46 -4.65 -2.75 -5.01
N ALA A 47 -3.51 -2.41 -4.43
CA ALA A 47 -2.90 -1.09 -4.57
C ALA A 47 -2.47 -0.90 -6.02
N LYS A 48 -2.96 0.16 -6.66
CA LYS A 48 -2.69 0.46 -8.09
C LYS A 48 -1.65 1.55 -8.27
N TYR A 49 -1.56 2.45 -7.30
CA TYR A 49 -0.69 3.61 -7.32
C TYR A 49 -0.13 3.77 -5.91
N SER A 50 1.14 4.19 -5.81
CA SER A 50 1.77 4.40 -4.51
C SER A 50 1.13 5.57 -3.77
N GLN A 51 1.15 5.53 -2.45
CA GLN A 51 0.69 6.62 -1.60
C GLN A 51 1.42 7.92 -1.95
N ARG A 52 2.72 7.84 -2.23
CA ARG A 52 3.53 8.99 -2.67
C ARG A 52 3.00 9.63 -3.94
N ASP A 53 2.68 8.84 -4.97
CA ASP A 53 2.17 9.37 -6.24
C ASP A 53 0.77 9.96 -6.07
N ILE A 54 -0.08 9.33 -5.25
CA ILE A 54 -1.41 9.83 -4.89
C ILE A 54 -1.28 11.20 -4.20
N GLU A 55 -0.35 11.34 -3.27
CA GLU A 55 -0.12 12.58 -2.53
C GLU A 55 0.42 13.68 -3.44
N LEU A 56 1.34 13.36 -4.34
CA LEU A 56 1.86 14.31 -5.31
C LEU A 56 0.79 14.74 -6.31
N ALA A 57 -0.07 13.83 -6.78
CA ALA A 57 -1.23 14.15 -7.61
C ALA A 57 -2.17 15.15 -6.91
N ARG A 58 -2.41 14.97 -5.60
CA ARG A 58 -3.19 15.93 -4.80
C ARG A 58 -2.53 17.31 -4.72
N GLN A 59 -1.23 17.36 -4.43
CA GLN A 59 -0.49 18.61 -4.33
C GLN A 59 -0.50 19.37 -5.67
N LEU A 60 -0.35 18.68 -6.80
CA LEU A 60 -0.46 19.32 -8.12
C LEU A 60 -1.86 19.86 -8.37
N HIS A 61 -2.90 19.13 -7.98
CA HIS A 61 -4.27 19.62 -8.10
C HIS A 61 -4.52 20.87 -7.25
N GLN A 62 -4.04 20.89 -6.00
CA GLN A 62 -4.12 22.06 -5.11
C GLN A 62 -3.39 23.28 -5.68
N ARG A 63 -2.34 23.07 -6.46
CA ARG A 63 -1.61 24.12 -7.19
C ARG A 63 -2.29 24.56 -8.49
N GLY A 64 -3.47 24.04 -8.80
CA GLY A 64 -4.25 24.39 -9.98
C GLY A 64 -3.93 23.59 -11.23
N VAL A 65 -3.08 22.55 -11.15
CA VAL A 65 -2.79 21.71 -12.32
C VAL A 65 -4.05 20.93 -12.73
N PRO A 66 -4.43 20.94 -14.03
CA PRO A 66 -5.57 20.19 -14.52
C PRO A 66 -5.43 18.68 -14.28
N ARG A 67 -6.52 18.03 -13.87
CA ARG A 67 -6.56 16.58 -13.57
C ARG A 67 -6.16 15.70 -14.75
N ARG A 68 -6.39 16.16 -15.99
CA ARG A 68 -5.96 15.45 -17.21
C ARG A 68 -4.44 15.41 -17.32
N GLU A 69 -3.78 16.54 -17.10
CA GLU A 69 -2.32 16.61 -17.10
C GLU A 69 -1.73 15.78 -15.96
N ILE A 70 -2.38 15.76 -14.78
CA ILE A 70 -1.98 14.87 -13.67
C ILE A 70 -2.12 13.39 -14.07
N ALA A 71 -3.24 13.02 -14.69
CA ALA A 71 -3.49 11.67 -15.17
C ALA A 71 -2.42 11.22 -16.17
N GLU A 72 -2.09 12.07 -17.14
CA GLU A 72 -1.03 11.81 -18.12
C GLU A 72 0.34 11.69 -17.47
N LYS A 73 0.70 12.63 -16.58
CA LYS A 73 2.00 12.67 -15.90
C LYS A 73 2.28 11.42 -15.08
N PHE A 74 1.28 10.86 -14.41
CA PHE A 74 1.44 9.67 -13.57
C PHE A 74 0.95 8.37 -14.22
N GLY A 75 0.52 8.41 -15.49
CA GLY A 75 -0.11 7.26 -16.14
C GLY A 75 -1.37 6.77 -15.41
N MET A 76 -2.05 7.66 -14.67
CA MET A 76 -3.26 7.35 -13.93
C MET A 76 -4.49 7.45 -14.83
N LYS A 77 -5.50 6.63 -14.57
CA LYS A 77 -6.82 6.87 -15.17
C LYS A 77 -7.41 8.15 -14.60
N LEU A 78 -8.08 8.97 -15.43
CA LEU A 78 -8.71 10.21 -14.96
C LEU A 78 -9.70 9.97 -13.81
N GLY A 79 -10.45 8.86 -13.84
CA GLY A 79 -11.33 8.46 -12.75
C GLY A 79 -10.58 8.15 -11.44
N ALA A 80 -9.37 7.60 -11.52
CA ALA A 80 -8.53 7.38 -10.34
C ALA A 80 -8.06 8.72 -9.75
N VAL A 81 -7.59 9.64 -10.61
CA VAL A 81 -7.24 11.00 -10.19
C VAL A 81 -8.42 11.70 -9.52
N ASN A 82 -9.63 11.64 -10.11
CA ASN A 82 -10.84 12.19 -9.52
C ASN A 82 -11.12 11.61 -8.12
N ASN A 83 -10.98 10.29 -7.96
CA ASN A 83 -11.14 9.67 -6.64
C ASN A 83 -10.09 10.18 -5.67
N TYR A 84 -8.82 10.30 -6.07
CA TYR A 84 -7.76 10.74 -5.15
C TYR A 84 -7.87 12.20 -4.74
N VAL A 85 -8.33 13.08 -5.64
CA VAL A 85 -8.41 14.52 -5.36
C VAL A 85 -9.73 14.94 -4.71
N TYR A 86 -10.84 14.23 -4.96
CA TYR A 86 -12.16 14.58 -4.43
C TYR A 86 -12.70 13.62 -3.38
N PHE A 87 -12.42 12.32 -3.50
CA PHE A 87 -12.86 11.30 -2.54
C PHE A 87 -11.71 11.04 -1.56
N ASP A 88 -11.65 11.88 -0.52
CA ASP A 88 -10.80 11.66 0.65
C ASP A 88 -11.29 10.39 1.40
N ARG A 89 -11.01 9.19 0.83
CA ARG A 89 -11.10 7.93 1.58
C ARG A 89 -9.98 7.95 2.59
N ARG A 90 -10.24 8.61 3.71
CA ARG A 90 -9.49 8.41 4.95
C ARG A 90 -9.70 6.97 5.37
N VAL A 91 -8.80 6.09 4.97
CA VAL A 91 -8.54 4.89 5.76
C VAL A 91 -7.89 5.44 7.02
N GLN A 92 -8.71 5.71 8.03
CA GLN A 92 -8.22 6.04 9.37
C GLN A 92 -7.27 4.93 9.82
N GLU A 93 -6.14 5.34 10.40
CA GLU A 93 -5.09 4.47 10.92
C GLU A 93 -5.60 3.41 11.92
#